data_AF-A0A842TBG7-F1
#
_entry.id   AF-A0A842TBG7-F1
#
_cell.length_a   1.000
_cell.length_b   1.000
_cell.length_c   1.000
_cell.angle_alpha   90.00
_cell.angle_beta   90.00
_cell.angle_gamma   90.00
#
_symmetry.space_group_name_H-M   'P 1'
#
loop_
_entity.id
_entity.type
_entity.pdbx_description
1 polymer ?
#
loop_
_entity_poly.entity_id
_entity_poly.type
_entity_poly.pdbx_seq_one_letter_code
_entity_poly.pdbx_strand_id
1 'polypeptide(L)'
;MNENIIVLMDLDNFKDISNRMNWTRYSPNIITGNLTELIKKLVRKYFGSIMWGMSKQEGTEECLILFTVTNLDNLLKDLKDLKRKVEELGKETGTNATISIGVAIGKVIDHKPARSRHSKDLYSDPLRKLAKRALNEAKKRGGNKIVIK
;
A
#
# COMPACT_ATOMS: atom_id res chain seq x y z
N MET A 1 2.18 -18.40 18.10
CA MET A 1 1.35 -18.39 16.88
C MET A 1 1.88 -17.26 16.00
N ASN A 2 2.19 -17.53 14.73
CA ASN A 2 2.54 -16.45 13.80
C ASN A 2 1.27 -15.66 13.49
N GLU A 3 1.27 -14.36 13.78
CA GLU A 3 0.18 -13.47 13.39
C GLU A 3 0.36 -13.07 11.93
N ASN A 4 -0.76 -12.91 11.23
CA ASN A 4 -0.75 -12.39 9.87
C ASN A 4 -0.84 -10.87 9.93
N ILE A 5 -0.19 -10.23 8.98
CA ILE A 5 -0.21 -8.78 8.84
C ILE A 5 -0.78 -8.45 7.48
N ILE A 6 -1.82 -7.61 7.47
CA ILE A 6 -2.32 -7.02 6.24
C ILE A 6 -1.87 -5.57 6.18
N VAL A 7 -1.22 -5.23 5.06
CA VAL A 7 -0.79 -3.88 4.75
C VAL A 7 -1.59 -3.41 3.55
N LEU A 8 -2.31 -2.30 3.72
CA LEU A 8 -3.00 -1.60 2.64
C LEU A 8 -2.35 -0.23 2.46
N MET A 9 -1.87 0.05 1.26
CA MET A 9 -1.17 1.27 0.89
C MET A 9 -1.91 2.00 -0.21
N ASP A 10 -1.88 3.32 -0.20
CA ASP A 10 -2.53 4.14 -1.21
C ASP A 10 -1.84 5.51 -1.32
N LEU A 11 -1.50 5.93 -2.54
CA LEU A 11 -0.95 7.25 -2.81
C LEU A 11 -1.98 8.34 -2.46
N ASP A 12 -1.52 9.39 -1.78
CA ASP A 12 -2.40 10.49 -1.35
C ASP A 12 -2.67 11.44 -2.51
N ASN A 13 -3.95 11.81 -2.69
CA ASN A 13 -4.42 12.76 -3.72
C ASN A 13 -3.91 12.45 -5.15
N PHE A 14 -3.62 11.17 -5.44
CA PHE A 14 -2.91 10.80 -6.66
C PHE A 14 -3.69 11.12 -7.95
N LYS A 15 -5.03 11.11 -7.88
CA LYS A 15 -5.88 11.55 -8.99
C LYS A 15 -5.61 13.02 -9.35
N ASP A 16 -5.50 13.89 -8.35
CA ASP A 16 -5.27 15.33 -8.55
C ASP A 16 -3.85 15.59 -9.03
N ILE A 17 -2.87 14.86 -8.47
CA ILE A 17 -1.47 14.89 -8.92
C ILE A 17 -1.39 14.47 -10.39
N SER A 18 -2.01 13.34 -10.75
CA SER A 18 -1.98 12.82 -12.13
C SER A 18 -2.57 13.81 -13.13
N ASN A 19 -3.70 14.45 -12.77
CA ASN A 19 -4.32 15.47 -13.61
C ASN A 19 -3.41 16.69 -13.78
N ARG A 20 -2.81 17.19 -12.69
CA ARG A 20 -1.89 18.34 -12.71
C ARG A 20 -0.63 18.06 -13.53
N MET A 21 -0.13 16.84 -13.48
CA MET A 21 1.09 16.40 -14.17
C MET A 21 0.82 15.86 -15.59
N ASN A 22 -0.44 15.82 -16.03
CA ASN A 22 -0.88 15.23 -17.29
C ASN A 22 -0.39 13.78 -17.49
N TRP A 23 -0.41 12.99 -16.42
CA TRP A 23 -0.02 11.57 -16.47
C TRP A 23 -1.17 10.70 -16.92
N THR A 24 -0.87 9.74 -17.81
CA THR A 24 -1.82 8.72 -18.22
C THR A 24 -1.91 7.61 -17.18
N ARG A 25 -3.03 6.90 -17.16
CA ARG A 25 -3.23 5.72 -16.30
C ARG A 25 -2.73 4.41 -16.93
N TYR A 26 -2.35 4.43 -18.20
CA TYR A 26 -2.02 3.23 -18.97
C TYR A 26 -0.54 2.87 -18.96
N SER A 27 0.29 3.71 -18.35
CA SER A 27 1.73 3.52 -18.23
C SER A 27 2.23 4.01 -16.88
N PRO A 28 3.25 3.37 -16.29
CA PRO A 28 3.79 3.82 -15.01
C PRO A 28 4.44 5.19 -15.18
N ASN A 29 4.22 6.07 -14.21
CA ASN A 29 4.98 7.31 -14.08
C ASN A 29 6.10 7.12 -13.04
N ILE A 30 6.90 8.17 -12.85
CA ILE A 30 8.02 8.16 -11.91
C ILE A 30 7.60 7.71 -10.50
N ILE A 31 6.42 8.11 -10.01
CA ILE A 31 5.93 7.75 -8.67
C ILE A 31 5.38 6.32 -8.64
N THR A 32 4.43 5.98 -9.52
CA THR A 32 3.76 4.68 -9.49
C THR A 32 4.68 3.53 -9.90
N GLY A 33 5.64 3.78 -10.78
CA GLY A 33 6.70 2.85 -11.14
C GLY A 33 7.65 2.57 -9.96
N ASN A 34 8.11 3.62 -9.28
CA ASN A 34 8.96 3.45 -8.09
C ASN A 34 8.23 2.75 -6.94
N LEU A 35 6.96 3.10 -6.67
CA LEU A 35 6.16 2.40 -5.67
C LEU A 35 6.03 0.90 -6.02
N THR A 36 5.83 0.58 -7.29
CA THR A 36 5.78 -0.82 -7.76
C THR A 36 7.08 -1.57 -7.44
N GLU A 37 8.24 -0.97 -7.68
CA GLU A 37 9.53 -1.60 -7.35
C GLU A 37 9.78 -1.72 -5.85
N LEU A 38 9.39 -0.71 -5.06
CA LEU A 38 9.49 -0.76 -3.59
C LEU A 38 8.61 -1.87 -3.02
N ILE A 39 7.38 -2.01 -3.52
CA ILE A 39 6.46 -3.08 -3.12
C ILE A 39 7.03 -4.46 -3.50
N LYS A 40 7.57 -4.64 -4.71
CA LYS A 40 8.22 -5.90 -5.11
C LYS A 40 9.35 -6.30 -4.19
N LYS A 41 10.21 -5.34 -3.82
CA LYS A 41 11.32 -5.58 -2.89
C LYS A 41 10.81 -6.01 -1.51
N LEU A 42 9.79 -5.32 -1.00
CA LEU A 42 9.16 -5.63 0.29
C LEU A 42 8.54 -7.03 0.28
N VAL A 43 7.74 -7.33 -0.73
CA VAL A 43 7.09 -8.64 -0.92
C VAL A 43 8.11 -9.76 -1.00
N ARG A 44 9.19 -9.57 -1.77
CA ARG A 44 10.26 -10.58 -1.88
C ARG A 44 10.99 -10.78 -0.56
N LYS A 45 11.29 -9.71 0.18
CA LYS A 45 12.04 -9.77 1.46
C LYS A 45 11.26 -10.51 2.55
N TYR A 46 9.94 -10.32 2.60
CA TYR A 46 9.09 -10.88 3.66
C TYR A 46 8.18 -12.02 3.18
N PHE A 47 8.43 -12.56 1.98
CA PHE A 47 7.59 -13.59 1.35
C PHE A 47 6.10 -13.24 1.36
N GLY A 48 5.79 -11.97 1.08
CA GLY A 48 4.43 -11.46 1.05
C GLY A 48 3.61 -12.02 -0.11
N SER A 49 2.29 -12.01 0.05
CA SER A 49 1.34 -12.35 -1.00
C SER A 49 0.55 -11.11 -1.40
N ILE A 50 0.67 -10.69 -2.66
CA ILE A 50 -0.14 -9.61 -3.21
C ILE A 50 -1.59 -10.09 -3.30
N MET A 51 -2.47 -9.45 -2.53
CA MET A 51 -3.89 -9.76 -2.57
C MET A 51 -4.61 -8.93 -3.62
N TRP A 52 -4.14 -7.70 -3.90
CA TRP A 52 -4.74 -6.80 -4.89
C TRP A 52 -3.84 -5.57 -5.21
N GLY A 53 -4.06 -4.95 -6.37
CA GLY A 53 -3.68 -3.56 -6.66
C GLY A 53 -2.28 -3.33 -7.26
N MET A 54 -1.38 -4.30 -7.21
CA MET A 54 -0.07 -4.17 -7.86
C MET A 54 -0.19 -4.38 -9.39
N SER A 55 0.15 -3.36 -10.18
CA SER A 55 0.20 -3.43 -11.65
C SER A 55 1.56 -2.99 -12.15
N LYS A 56 2.27 -3.87 -12.89
CA LYS A 56 3.53 -3.49 -13.56
C LYS A 56 3.28 -2.63 -14.80
N GLN A 57 2.14 -2.82 -15.46
CA GLN A 57 1.82 -2.18 -16.73
C GLN A 57 1.35 -0.74 -16.52
N GLU A 58 0.53 -0.49 -15.50
CA GLU A 58 -0.05 0.82 -15.21
C GLU A 58 0.72 1.56 -14.10
N GLY A 59 1.54 0.83 -13.35
CA GLY A 59 2.10 1.28 -12.08
C GLY A 59 1.11 1.05 -10.92
N THR A 60 1.62 1.13 -9.70
CA THR A 60 0.83 0.87 -8.49
C THR A 60 0.41 2.19 -7.85
N GLU A 61 -0.89 2.38 -7.65
CA GLU A 61 -1.46 3.50 -6.87
C GLU A 61 -1.87 3.04 -5.46
N GLU A 62 -2.56 1.90 -5.40
CA GLU A 62 -3.12 1.29 -4.20
C GLU A 62 -2.74 -0.20 -4.19
N CYS A 63 -2.38 -0.78 -3.04
CA CYS A 63 -2.00 -2.18 -2.94
C CYS A 63 -2.34 -2.80 -1.59
N LEU A 64 -2.92 -4.01 -1.60
CA LEU A 64 -3.17 -4.81 -0.41
C LEU A 64 -2.25 -6.04 -0.41
N ILE A 65 -1.49 -6.20 0.66
CA ILE A 65 -0.49 -7.26 0.81
C ILE A 65 -0.73 -8.01 2.11
N LEU A 66 -0.68 -9.33 2.03
CA LEU A 66 -0.66 -10.23 3.18
C LEU A 66 0.77 -10.66 3.46
N PHE A 67 1.19 -10.54 4.71
CA PHE A 67 2.46 -11.05 5.21
C PHE A 67 2.22 -12.05 6.34
N THR A 68 2.94 -13.16 6.30
CA THR A 68 3.07 -14.09 7.43
C THR A 68 4.48 -13.91 7.99
N VAL A 69 4.67 -12.92 8.86
CA VAL A 69 6.00 -12.53 9.36
C VAL A 69 6.14 -12.78 10.84
N THR A 70 7.36 -13.12 11.25
CA THR A 70 7.75 -13.31 12.65
C THR A 70 8.30 -12.04 13.30
N ASN A 71 8.61 -11.00 12.52
CA ASN A 71 9.21 -9.75 13.02
C ASN A 71 8.47 -8.52 12.45
N LEU A 72 7.46 -8.06 13.18
CA LEU A 72 6.66 -6.87 12.86
C LEU A 72 7.51 -5.60 12.82
N ASP A 73 8.44 -5.41 13.77
CA ASP A 73 9.22 -4.18 13.89
C ASP A 73 10.08 -3.92 12.65
N ASN A 74 10.69 -4.97 12.11
CA ASN A 74 11.45 -4.88 10.87
C ASN A 74 10.55 -4.54 9.69
N LEU A 75 9.36 -5.14 9.58
CA LEU A 75 8.41 -4.78 8.53
C LEU A 75 7.97 -3.32 8.65
N LEU A 76 7.67 -2.85 9.87
CA LEU A 76 7.29 -1.46 10.11
C LEU A 76 8.42 -0.48 9.78
N LYS A 77 9.68 -0.83 10.08
CA LYS A 77 10.85 -0.04 9.69
C LYS A 77 10.95 0.09 8.17
N ASP A 78 10.82 -1.01 7.44
CA ASP A 78 10.84 -1.01 5.98
C ASP A 78 9.66 -0.24 5.37
N LEU A 79 8.46 -0.32 5.97
CA LEU A 79 7.30 0.48 5.55
C LEU A 79 7.53 1.98 5.77
N LYS A 80 8.18 2.38 6.89
CA LYS A 80 8.59 3.76 7.13
C LYS A 80 9.61 4.24 6.08
N ASP A 81 10.57 3.40 5.74
CA ASP A 81 11.56 3.70 4.69
C ASP A 81 10.92 3.80 3.30
N LEU A 82 9.97 2.91 2.97
CA LEU A 82 9.18 2.99 1.73
C LEU A 82 8.43 4.31 1.67
N LYS A 83 7.72 4.67 2.75
CA LYS A 83 6.96 5.92 2.85
C LYS A 83 7.86 7.14 2.61
N ARG A 84 9.03 7.16 3.28
CA ARG A 84 10.02 8.22 3.15
C ARG A 84 10.54 8.35 1.72
N LYS A 85 10.85 7.23 1.05
CA LYS A 85 11.30 7.24 -0.35
C LYS A 85 10.27 7.79 -1.31
N VAL A 86 8.99 7.47 -1.11
CA VAL A 86 7.90 8.05 -1.92
C VAL A 86 7.82 9.55 -1.70
N GLU A 87 7.92 10.01 -0.45
CA GLU A 87 7.90 11.44 -0.11
C GLU A 87 9.13 12.19 -0.68
N GLU A 88 10.33 11.62 -0.57
CA GLU A 88 11.57 12.17 -1.16
C GLU A 88 11.40 12.33 -2.67
N LEU A 89 10.95 11.29 -3.37
CA LEU A 89 10.68 11.33 -4.80
C LEU A 89 9.59 12.35 -5.16
N GLY A 90 8.56 12.47 -4.32
CA GLY A 90 7.51 13.48 -4.46
C GLY A 90 8.06 14.91 -4.45
N LYS A 91 9.03 15.19 -3.56
CA LYS A 91 9.72 16.49 -3.46
C LYS A 91 10.63 16.72 -4.66
N GLU A 92 11.47 15.75 -5.00
CA GLU A 92 12.43 15.83 -6.11
C GLU A 92 11.76 16.12 -7.46
N THR A 93 10.57 15.54 -7.66
CA THR A 93 9.81 15.67 -8.91
C THR A 93 8.85 16.86 -8.93
N GLY A 94 8.72 17.61 -7.83
CA GLY A 94 7.74 18.70 -7.68
C GLY A 94 6.27 18.22 -7.64
N THR A 95 6.05 16.91 -7.53
CA THR A 95 4.71 16.31 -7.53
C THR A 95 4.06 16.37 -6.15
N ASN A 96 4.87 16.49 -5.10
CA ASN A 96 4.46 16.40 -3.68
C ASN A 96 3.69 15.11 -3.37
N ALA A 97 3.96 14.02 -4.11
CA ALA A 97 3.32 12.74 -3.86
C ALA A 97 3.74 12.16 -2.51
N THR A 98 2.77 11.66 -1.74
CA THR A 98 2.98 10.92 -0.50
C THR A 98 2.14 9.65 -0.49
N ILE A 99 2.35 8.79 0.51
CA ILE A 99 1.61 7.53 0.65
C ILE A 99 1.10 7.37 2.07
N SER A 100 -0.15 6.92 2.19
CA SER A 100 -0.74 6.49 3.45
C SER A 100 -0.77 4.97 3.53
N ILE A 101 -0.55 4.44 4.74
CA ILE A 101 -0.42 3.01 5.00
C ILE A 101 -1.29 2.62 6.19
N GLY A 102 -2.22 1.69 5.97
CA GLY A 102 -2.96 0.99 7.02
C GLY A 102 -2.36 -0.39 7.25
N VAL A 103 -2.08 -0.71 8.51
CA VAL A 103 -1.58 -2.03 8.93
C VAL A 103 -2.60 -2.65 9.88
N ALA A 104 -2.91 -3.93 9.69
CA ALA A 104 -3.71 -4.69 10.62
C ALA A 104 -3.03 -6.02 10.99
N ILE A 105 -3.05 -6.37 12.27
CA ILE A 105 -2.41 -7.58 12.81
C ILE A 105 -3.47 -8.54 13.36
N GLY A 106 -3.40 -9.82 12.98
CA GLY A 106 -4.30 -10.82 13.53
C GLY A 106 -4.40 -12.10 12.72
N LYS A 107 -5.54 -12.78 12.84
CA LYS A 107 -5.82 -14.02 12.08
C LYS A 107 -6.47 -13.67 10.74
N VAL A 108 -5.96 -14.29 9.68
CA VAL A 108 -6.61 -14.26 8.37
C VAL A 108 -7.55 -15.46 8.26
N ILE A 109 -8.74 -15.21 7.74
CA ILE A 109 -9.76 -16.22 7.45
C ILE A 109 -9.72 -16.58 5.96
N ASP A 110 -9.39 -15.61 5.10
CA ASP A 110 -9.29 -15.81 3.65
C ASP A 110 -7.95 -15.32 3.06
N HIS A 111 -7.21 -16.25 2.47
CA HIS A 111 -5.93 -16.01 1.78
C HIS A 111 -6.09 -15.73 0.28
N LYS A 112 -7.30 -15.79 -0.28
CA LYS A 112 -7.52 -15.65 -1.72
C LYS A 112 -7.28 -14.20 -2.17
N PRO A 113 -6.47 -13.97 -3.21
CA PRO A 113 -6.38 -12.67 -3.85
C PRO A 113 -7.74 -12.21 -4.38
N ALA A 114 -8.02 -10.91 -4.28
CA ALA A 114 -9.27 -10.34 -4.77
C ALA A 114 -9.18 -10.13 -6.29
N ARG A 115 -10.21 -10.58 -7.01
CA ARG A 115 -10.28 -10.45 -8.48
C ARG A 115 -10.73 -9.08 -8.96
N SER A 116 -11.35 -8.28 -8.08
CA SER A 116 -11.85 -6.95 -8.40
C SER A 116 -11.75 -6.01 -7.21
N ARG A 117 -11.83 -4.71 -7.50
CA ARG A 117 -11.87 -3.64 -6.49
C ARG A 117 -13.21 -3.60 -5.73
N HIS A 118 -14.25 -4.31 -6.20
CA HIS A 118 -15.54 -4.31 -5.54
C HIS A 118 -15.42 -4.85 -4.12
N SER A 119 -15.98 -4.09 -3.17
CA SER A 119 -15.68 -4.21 -1.74
C SER A 119 -16.02 -5.55 -1.11
N LYS A 120 -16.92 -6.34 -1.73
CA LYS A 120 -17.35 -7.63 -1.18
C LYS A 120 -16.22 -8.65 -1.15
N ASP A 121 -15.38 -8.70 -2.18
CA ASP A 121 -14.30 -9.69 -2.28
C ASP A 121 -12.99 -9.18 -1.64
N LEU A 122 -12.68 -7.90 -1.83
CA LEU A 122 -11.45 -7.31 -1.30
C LEU A 122 -11.50 -7.15 0.23
N TYR A 123 -12.69 -6.93 0.79
CA TYR A 123 -12.89 -6.70 2.23
C TYR A 123 -13.86 -7.72 2.85
N SER A 124 -13.94 -8.93 2.31
CA SER A 124 -14.68 -10.05 2.94
C SER A 124 -14.10 -10.39 4.31
N ASP A 125 -12.77 -10.44 4.39
CA ASP A 125 -12.00 -10.79 5.58
C ASP A 125 -11.97 -9.62 6.62
N PRO A 126 -12.23 -9.90 7.92
CA PRO A 126 -12.21 -8.88 8.97
C PRO A 126 -10.87 -8.14 9.10
N LEU A 127 -9.74 -8.80 8.91
CA LEU A 127 -8.42 -8.21 8.99
C LEU A 127 -8.18 -7.23 7.84
N ARG A 128 -8.69 -7.55 6.63
CA ARG A 128 -8.70 -6.61 5.49
C ARG A 128 -9.54 -5.36 5.80
N LYS A 129 -10.70 -5.52 6.47
CA LYS A 129 -11.52 -4.38 6.92
C LYS A 129 -10.79 -3.52 7.94
N LEU A 130 -10.04 -4.13 8.86
CA LEU A 130 -9.23 -3.40 9.85
C LEU A 130 -8.11 -2.61 9.17
N ALA A 131 -7.40 -3.20 8.20
CA ALA A 131 -6.37 -2.50 7.43
C ALA A 131 -6.96 -1.31 6.65
N LYS A 132 -8.16 -1.47 6.09
CA LYS A 132 -8.90 -0.37 5.46
C LYS A 132 -9.25 0.75 6.45
N ARG A 133 -9.72 0.40 7.65
CA ARG A 133 -10.01 1.39 8.71
C ARG A 133 -8.75 2.13 9.12
N ALA A 134 -7.63 1.42 9.25
CA ALA A 134 -6.33 2.02 9.55
C ALA A 134 -5.88 2.98 8.43
N LEU A 135 -5.98 2.58 7.15
CA LEU A 135 -5.65 3.46 6.02
C LEU A 135 -6.53 4.71 6.00
N ASN A 136 -7.85 4.54 6.16
CA ASN A 136 -8.79 5.66 6.20
C ASN A 136 -8.48 6.62 7.34
N GLU A 137 -8.08 6.10 8.50
CA GLU A 137 -7.64 6.90 9.63
C GLU A 137 -6.34 7.66 9.33
N ALA A 138 -5.38 7.04 8.66
CA ALA A 138 -4.15 7.71 8.21
C ALA A 138 -4.47 8.89 7.26
N LYS A 139 -5.35 8.67 6.28
CA LYS A 139 -5.80 9.69 5.33
C LYS A 139 -6.57 10.82 6.02
N LYS A 140 -7.50 10.51 6.94
CA LYS A 140 -8.25 11.50 7.72
C LYS A 140 -7.35 12.39 8.59
N ARG A 141 -6.19 11.89 9.02
CA ARG A 141 -5.19 12.63 9.80
C ARG A 141 -4.21 13.44 8.93
N GLY A 142 -4.54 13.69 7.66
CA GLY A 142 -3.74 14.52 6.75
C GLY A 142 -2.81 13.76 5.80
N GLY A 143 -2.96 12.43 5.68
CA GLY A 143 -2.13 11.62 4.79
C GLY A 143 -0.70 11.41 5.29
N ASN A 144 0.17 10.83 4.44
CA ASN A 144 1.59 10.55 4.72
C ASN A 144 1.83 9.87 6.09
N LYS A 145 0.95 8.94 6.49
CA LYS A 145 0.95 8.30 7.82
C LYS A 145 0.85 6.80 7.73
N ILE A 146 1.39 6.14 8.75
CA ILE A 146 1.19 4.72 9.00
C ILE A 146 0.30 4.62 10.24
N VAL A 147 -0.81 3.90 10.14
CA VAL A 147 -1.70 3.59 11.27
C VAL A 147 -1.79 2.09 11.40
N ILE A 148 -1.74 1.60 12.64
CA ILE A 148 -1.77 0.17 12.98
C ILE A 148 -3.06 -0.11 13.75
N LYS A 149 -3.71 -1.25 13.45
CA LYS A 149 -4.90 -1.74 14.16
C LYS A 149 -4.82 -3.24 14.43
#